data_AF-A0A9I9EAZ4-F1
#
_entry.id   AF-A0A9I9EAZ4-F1
#
_cell.length_a   1.000
_cell.length_b   1.000
_cell.length_c   1.000
_cell.angle_alpha   90.00
_cell.angle_beta   90.00
_cell.angle_gamma   90.00
#
_symmetry.space_group_name_H-M   'P 1'
#
loop_
_entity.id
_entity.type
_entity.pdbx_description
1 polymer ?
#
loop_
_entity_poly.entity_id
_entity_poly.type
_entity_poly.pdbx_seq_one_letter_code
_entity_poly.pdbx_strand_id
1 'polypeptide(L)'
;MIGWEDVYKVVAAMAPLYFALILGYGSVKWWKIFSTQQCDAINKLVCYFTLPLFTFEFTSHIDPFHLNFPFIAADAIGKLLIVLVLAFWTKCTTKGSYCWSITSFSLST
;
A
#
# COMPACT_ATOMS: atom_id res chain seq x y z
N MET A 1 13.80 -19.19 12.05
CA MET A 1 12.38 -19.56 11.87
C MET A 1 11.56 -18.53 12.62
N ILE A 2 10.56 -17.93 11.97
CA ILE A 2 9.65 -16.97 12.62
C ILE A 2 8.90 -17.71 13.73
N GLY A 3 9.05 -17.23 14.97
CA GLY A 3 8.35 -17.79 16.11
C GLY A 3 6.92 -17.24 16.23
N TRP A 4 6.08 -17.90 17.03
CA TRP A 4 4.73 -17.41 17.34
C TRP A 4 4.75 -16.03 18.00
N GLU A 5 5.81 -15.74 18.77
CA GLU A 5 6.02 -14.45 19.42
C GLU A 5 6.30 -13.32 18.42
N ASP A 6 6.99 -13.59 17.32
CA ASP A 6 7.24 -12.60 16.27
C ASP A 6 5.95 -12.24 15.55
N VAL A 7 5.07 -13.22 15.31
CA VAL A 7 3.73 -13.00 14.75
C VAL A 7 2.90 -12.13 15.68
N TYR A 8 2.92 -12.38 16.99
CA TYR A 8 2.20 -11.56 17.96
C TYR A 8 2.69 -10.10 17.96
N LYS A 9 4.01 -9.87 17.90
CA LYS A 9 4.59 -8.52 17.81
C LYS A 9 4.09 -7.76 16.58
N VAL A 10 4.04 -8.43 15.43
CA VAL A 10 3.54 -7.83 14.19
C VAL A 10 2.04 -7.49 14.32
N VAL A 11 1.22 -8.44 14.79
CA VAL A 11 -0.22 -8.21 14.95
C VAL A 11 -0.50 -7.09 15.95
N ALA A 12 0.21 -7.06 17.08
CA ALA A 12 0.08 -6.01 18.08
C ALA A 12 0.48 -4.63 17.52
N ALA A 13 1.54 -4.56 16.71
CA ALA A 13 1.95 -3.32 16.06
C ALA A 13 0.94 -2.83 15.01
N MET A 14 0.26 -3.74 14.30
CA MET A 14 -0.73 -3.39 13.27
C MET A 14 -2.13 -3.13 13.85
N ALA A 15 -2.45 -3.66 15.04
CA ALA A 15 -3.75 -3.52 15.69
C ALA A 15 -4.28 -2.07 15.76
N PRO A 16 -3.50 -1.06 16.21
CA PRO A 16 -4.00 0.32 16.28
C PRO A 16 -4.38 0.90 14.91
N LEU A 17 -3.63 0.55 13.86
CA LEU A 17 -3.90 1.00 12.49
C LEU A 17 -5.25 0.44 11.99
N TYR A 18 -5.44 -0.87 12.12
CA TYR A 18 -6.69 -1.51 11.68
C TYR A 18 -7.88 -1.08 12.53
N PHE A 19 -7.68 -0.88 13.83
CA PHE A 19 -8.71 -0.37 14.71
C PHE A 19 -9.19 1.03 14.28
N ALA A 20 -8.26 1.93 13.95
CA ALA A 20 -8.59 3.26 13.44
C ALA A 20 -9.36 3.20 12.10
N LEU A 21 -8.94 2.32 11.18
CA LEU A 21 -9.64 2.09 9.91
C LEU A 21 -11.08 1.60 10.10
N ILE A 22 -11.29 0.64 11.01
CA ILE A 22 -12.62 0.10 11.31
C ILE A 22 -13.51 1.17 11.93
N LEU A 23 -12.99 1.99 12.86
CA LEU A 23 -13.73 3.11 13.43
C LEU A 23 -14.10 4.16 12.38
N GLY A 24 -13.17 4.49 11.49
CA GLY A 24 -13.43 5.41 10.37
C GLY A 24 -14.55 4.89 9.47
N TYR A 25 -14.48 3.62 9.07
CA TYR A 25 -15.51 2.98 8.25
C TYR A 25 -16.87 2.91 8.98
N GLY A 26 -16.87 2.52 10.25
CA GLY A 26 -18.07 2.41 11.06
C GLY A 26 -18.76 3.75 11.28
N SER A 27 -17.98 4.82 11.45
CA SER A 27 -18.48 6.19 11.58
C SER A 27 -19.27 6.66 10.34
N VAL A 28 -18.79 6.32 9.15
CA VAL A 28 -19.48 6.64 7.89
C VAL A 28 -20.68 5.73 7.66
N LYS A 29 -20.53 4.41 7.85
CA LYS A 29 -21.55 3.43 7.47
C LYS A 29 -22.70 3.30 8.47
N TRP A 30 -22.40 3.20 9.76
CA TRP A 30 -23.41 2.91 10.80
C TRP A 30 -23.88 4.17 11.51
N TRP A 31 -22.96 5.10 11.82
CA TRP A 31 -23.31 6.32 12.55
C TRP A 31 -23.61 7.53 11.66
N LYS A 32 -23.29 7.49 10.35
CA LYS A 32 -23.49 8.60 9.39
C LYS A 32 -23.01 9.96 9.90
N ILE A 33 -21.97 9.99 10.74
CA ILE A 33 -21.44 11.23 11.33
C ILE A 33 -20.77 12.09 10.26
N PHE A 34 -20.15 11.46 9.26
CA PHE A 34 -19.48 12.14 8.16
C PHE A 34 -20.30 12.07 6.87
N SER A 35 -20.49 13.23 6.22
CA SER A 35 -21.05 13.30 4.87
C SER A 35 -19.98 12.94 3.82
N THR A 36 -20.42 12.60 2.60
CA THR A 36 -19.50 12.29 1.49
C THR A 36 -18.54 13.43 1.16
N GLN A 37 -19.00 14.69 1.30
CA GLN A 37 -18.16 15.88 1.08
C GLN A 37 -17.09 16.03 2.17
N GLN A 38 -17.41 15.69 3.43
CA GLN A 38 -16.45 15.70 4.53
C GLN A 38 -15.37 14.62 4.32
N CYS A 39 -15.75 13.42 3.86
CA CYS A 39 -14.79 12.37 3.53
C CYS A 39 -13.86 12.78 2.36
N ASP A 40 -14.38 13.45 1.34
CA ASP A 40 -13.54 13.98 0.24
C ASP A 40 -12.55 15.04 0.73
N ALA A 41 -12.98 15.94 1.62
CA ALA A 41 -12.10 16.93 2.24
C ALA A 41 -10.98 16.28 3.07
N ILE A 42 -11.31 15.24 3.86
CA ILE A 42 -10.33 14.45 4.61
C ILE A 42 -9.35 13.76 3.66
N ASN A 43 -9.86 13.16 2.58
CA ASN A 43 -9.01 12.47 1.60
C ASN A 43 -8.03 13.44 0.92
N LYS A 44 -8.47 14.66 0.59
CA LYS A 44 -7.58 15.72 0.07
C LYS A 44 -6.55 16.15 1.11
N LEU A 45 -6.93 16.30 2.37
CA LEU A 45 -5.99 16.61 3.45
C LEU A 45 -4.90 15.54 3.57
N VAL A 46 -5.31 14.26 3.59
CA VAL A 46 -4.37 13.13 3.65
C VAL A 46 -3.45 13.12 2.44
N CYS A 47 -4.00 13.30 1.23
CA CYS A 47 -3.24 13.28 -0.02
C CYS A 47 -2.22 14.42 -0.12
N TYR A 48 -2.60 15.65 0.26
CA TYR A 48 -1.73 16.82 0.08
C TYR A 48 -0.82 17.12 1.28
N PHE A 49 -1.17 16.70 2.48
CA PHE A 49 -0.39 17.04 3.68
C PHE A 49 0.18 15.80 4.37
N THR A 50 -0.67 14.85 4.76
CA THR A 50 -0.22 13.69 5.54
C THR A 50 0.74 12.81 4.75
N LEU A 51 0.42 12.44 3.51
CA LEU A 51 1.26 11.56 2.69
C LEU A 51 2.64 12.18 2.38
N PRO A 52 2.75 13.46 1.94
CA PRO A 52 4.05 14.07 1.71
C PRO A 52 4.89 14.22 2.99
N LEU A 53 4.27 14.64 4.10
CA LEU A 53 4.99 14.79 5.37
C LEU A 53 5.46 13.44 5.92
N PHE A 54 4.60 12.41 5.87
CA PHE A 54 4.98 11.06 6.25
C PHE A 54 6.10 10.52 5.37
N THR A 55 6.05 10.78 4.07
CA THR A 55 7.11 10.40 3.12
C THR A 55 8.43 11.10 3.46
N PHE A 56 8.39 12.38 3.82
CA PHE A 56 9.57 13.13 4.23
C PHE A 56 10.17 12.59 5.53
N GLU A 57 9.35 12.43 6.57
CA GLU A 57 9.75 11.82 7.85
C GLU A 57 10.38 10.44 7.62
N PHE A 58 9.71 9.58 6.88
CA PHE A 58 10.20 8.24 6.56
C PHE A 58 11.53 8.27 5.79
N THR A 59 11.64 9.13 4.77
CA THR A 59 12.86 9.27 3.97
C THR A 59 14.01 9.83 4.81
N SER A 60 13.73 10.75 5.74
CA SER A 60 14.75 11.34 6.62
C SER A 60 15.28 10.37 7.68
N HIS A 61 14.45 9.42 8.10
CA HIS A 61 14.81 8.40 9.10
C HIS A 61 15.43 7.14 8.50
N ILE A 62 15.34 6.95 7.18
CA ILE A 62 15.99 5.84 6.49
C ILE A 62 17.45 6.17 6.24
N ASP A 63 18.34 5.33 6.77
CA ASP A 63 19.75 5.34 6.41
C ASP A 63 19.95 4.50 5.13
N PRO A 64 20.21 5.11 3.96
CA PRO A 64 20.33 4.39 2.69
C PRO A 64 21.51 3.40 2.68
N PHE A 65 22.48 3.55 3.59
CA PHE A 65 23.65 2.67 3.66
C PHE A 65 23.41 1.41 4.51
N HIS A 66 22.38 1.42 5.35
CA HIS A 66 22.02 0.27 6.20
C HIS A 66 20.81 -0.53 5.67
N LEU A 67 20.37 -0.23 4.46
CA LEU A 67 19.27 -0.93 3.83
C LEU A 67 19.66 -2.37 3.47
N ASN A 68 18.72 -3.30 3.64
CA ASN A 68 18.86 -4.67 3.17
C ASN A 68 18.79 -4.72 1.62
N PHE A 69 19.90 -4.40 0.96
CA PHE A 69 20.05 -4.47 -0.50
C PHE A 69 19.54 -5.76 -1.15
N PRO A 70 19.75 -6.99 -0.60
CA PRO A 70 19.19 -8.19 -1.20
C PRO A 70 17.65 -8.23 -1.16
N PHE A 71 17.04 -7.66 -0.12
CA PHE A 71 15.58 -7.56 -0.01
C PHE A 71 15.02 -6.56 -1.03
N ILE A 72 15.66 -5.40 -1.18
CA ILE A 72 15.30 -4.39 -2.18
C ILE A 72 15.49 -4.94 -3.60
N ALA A 73 16.59 -5.64 -3.86
CA ALA A 73 16.85 -6.26 -5.15
C ALA A 73 15.81 -7.34 -5.47
N ALA A 74 15.42 -8.16 -4.49
CA ALA A 74 14.37 -9.16 -4.67
C ALA A 74 13.01 -8.53 -5.00
N ASP A 75 12.63 -7.46 -4.30
CA ASP A 75 11.41 -6.67 -4.59
C ASP A 75 11.46 -6.06 -6.00
N ALA A 76 12.57 -5.43 -6.38
CA ALA A 76 12.75 -4.83 -7.69
C ALA A 76 12.71 -5.86 -8.83
N ILE A 77 13.34 -7.02 -8.66
CA ILE A 77 13.31 -8.11 -9.64
C ILE A 77 11.90 -8.68 -9.76
N GLY A 78 11.20 -8.87 -8.65
CA GLY A 78 9.80 -9.31 -8.63
C GLY A 78 8.92 -8.37 -9.45
N LYS A 79 8.99 -7.07 -9.16
CA LYS A 79 8.27 -6.01 -9.91
C LYS A 79 8.61 -6.00 -11.39
N LEU A 80 9.88 -6.13 -11.75
CA LEU A 80 10.32 -6.16 -13.13
C LEU A 80 9.76 -7.39 -13.87
N LEU A 81 9.77 -8.57 -13.25
CA LEU A 81 9.17 -9.79 -13.82
C LEU A 81 7.67 -9.62 -14.07
N ILE A 82 6.92 -9.04 -13.13
CA ILE A 82 5.48 -8.79 -13.31
C ILE A 82 5.23 -7.84 -14.48
N VAL A 83 6.02 -6.77 -14.60
CA VAL A 83 5.94 -5.84 -15.74
C VAL A 83 6.23 -6.54 -17.06
N LEU A 84 7.25 -7.40 -17.13
CA LEU A 84 7.56 -8.17 -18.32
C LEU A 84 6.44 -9.14 -18.71
N VAL A 85 5.86 -9.85 -17.74
CA VAL A 85 4.71 -10.75 -17.96
C VAL A 85 3.51 -9.97 -18.49
N LEU A 86 3.20 -8.82 -17.91
CA LEU A 86 2.10 -7.95 -18.37
C LEU A 86 2.37 -7.34 -19.75
N ALA A 87 3.62 -6.94 -20.04
CA ALA A 87 4.02 -6.44 -21.35
C ALA A 87 3.92 -7.52 -22.43
N PHE A 88 4.32 -8.75 -22.11
CA PHE A 88 4.19 -9.90 -23.01
C PHE A 88 2.71 -10.28 -23.21
N TRP A 89 1.91 -10.27 -22.14
CA TRP A 89 0.48 -10.54 -22.20
C TRP A 89 -0.27 -9.54 -23.08
N THR A 90 0.01 -8.25 -22.95
CA THR A 90 -0.60 -7.21 -23.80
C THR A 90 -0.17 -7.31 -25.26
N LYS A 91 1.02 -7.85 -25.56
CA LYS A 91 1.50 -8.09 -26.93
C LYS A 91 0.93 -9.37 -27.56
N CYS A 92 0.69 -10.41 -26.77
CA CYS A 92 0.23 -11.72 -27.27
C CYS A 92 -1.30 -11.87 -27.33
N THR A 93 -2.08 -10.98 -26.71
CA THR A 93 -3.55 -11.11 -26.67
C THR A 93 -4.28 -9.92 -27.28
N THR A 94 -5.13 -10.18 -28.27
CA THR A 94 -5.97 -9.16 -28.95
C THR A 94 -7.09 -8.63 -28.04
N LYS A 95 -7.28 -9.21 -26.85
CA LYS A 95 -8.28 -8.84 -25.82
C LYS A 95 -7.66 -8.22 -24.56
N GLY A 96 -6.42 -7.74 -24.62
CA GLY A 96 -5.72 -7.18 -23.46
C GLY A 96 -6.32 -5.84 -23.04
N SER A 97 -7.05 -5.81 -21.92
CA SER A 97 -7.53 -4.55 -21.33
C SER A 97 -6.47 -4.00 -20.39
N TYR A 98 -6.04 -2.75 -20.62
CA TYR A 98 -5.09 -2.04 -19.76
C TYR A 98 -5.54 -1.99 -18.28
N CYS A 99 -6.85 -2.01 -18.02
CA CYS A 99 -7.41 -2.00 -16.67
C CYS A 99 -7.06 -3.28 -15.89
N TRP A 100 -7.02 -4.43 -16.56
CA TRP A 100 -6.63 -5.70 -15.95
C TRP A 100 -5.12 -5.75 -15.65
N SER A 101 -4.29 -5.18 -16.53
CA SER A 101 -2.85 -5.09 -16.28
C SER A 101 -2.52 -4.18 -15.10
N ILE A 102 -3.22 -3.04 -14.97
CA ILE A 102 -3.04 -2.12 -13.83
C ILE A 102 -3.46 -2.80 -12.53
N THR A 103 -4.57 -3.54 -12.53
CA THR A 103 -5.05 -4.26 -11.33
C THR A 103 -4.09 -5.36 -10.91
N SER A 104 -3.60 -6.18 -11.86
CA SER A 104 -2.64 -7.26 -11.56
C SER A 104 -1.28 -6.72 -11.09
N PHE A 105 -0.82 -5.61 -11.68
CA PHE A 105 0.41 -4.95 -11.23
C PHE A 105 0.26 -4.40 -9.80
N SER A 106 -0.87 -3.76 -9.51
CA SER A 106 -1.16 -3.20 -8.19
C SER A 106 -1.39 -4.27 -7.12
N LEU A 107 -1.89 -5.46 -7.46
CA LEU A 107 -2.08 -6.57 -6.52
C LEU A 107 -0.75 -7.25 -6.15
N SER A 108 0.24 -7.11 -7.02
CA SER A 108 1.54 -7.77 -6.87
C SER A 108 2.63 -6.86 -6.29
N THR A 109 2.29 -5.59 -6.01
CA THR A 109 3.10 -4.62 -5.27
C THR A 109 2.57 -4.52 -3.85
#